data_AF-A0A7K3IX90-F1
#
_entry.id   AF-A0A7K3IX90-F1
#
_cell.length_a   1.000
_cell.length_b   1.000
_cell.length_c   1.000
_cell.angle_alpha   90.00
_cell.angle_beta   90.00
_cell.angle_gamma   90.00
#
_symmetry.space_group_name_H-M   'P 1'
#
loop_
_entity.id
_entity.type
_entity.pdbx_description
1 polymer ?
#
loop_
_entity_poly.entity_id
_entity_poly.type
_entity_poly.pdbx_seq_one_letter_code
_entity_poly.pdbx_strand_id
1 'polypeptide(L)'
;MASFKGIAYGMGVFLVSTLFFYSLNSGISCTNDGSHFALVNSMVEDHSFKIGRNVAYSMHDSAIYKGEYYSDRSPGWPLFLYGFYWMTLPIKPFLMDIRTDDYLEGKTQSGDLRRISLLMLAPAAVTAFLLLSIFFFLRSFEYNVVISSVTAFLLVMGTISMRYGTVLYSHSLMCLLVLASNYFLIKYAKGQNLWHLGIGIFFLSYSLITEHISLFLCLPIGIYLLVRCRSFIFKMRPMIILIASGLIPLLFFFWYNYHNFGHPLSIAQSHQVMYSFYKDISKTFFGSDPVENFKRLLIGTTYFGDRFYSLLYFSPFLIVIFSLLIFRPCRTLWPETMLLSSEFIITLLAVSCYSLPTGGNDMDYRHMLFAVPLLAPLLAESLVRIRDKLVLLDRRLYMTALIIYLFICAIAIDAQFNHIRTVFQEELPSVFCNVKPALTNCTLLLLLGLAYLGILLAVANYIKVVKNKDCKV
;
A
#
# COMPACT_ATOMS: atom_id res chain seq x y z
N MET A 1 -3.24 -13.08 24.47
CA MET A 1 -3.81 -11.73 24.67
C MET A 1 -2.69 -10.72 24.52
N ALA A 2 -2.87 -9.68 23.72
CA ALA A 2 -1.94 -8.55 23.73
C ALA A 2 -2.00 -7.89 25.11
N SER A 3 -0.85 -7.63 25.73
CA SER A 3 -0.82 -6.85 26.97
C SER A 3 -1.29 -5.42 26.68
N PHE A 4 -1.93 -4.78 27.66
CA PHE A 4 -2.32 -3.36 27.54
C PHE A 4 -1.14 -2.47 27.11
N LYS A 5 0.06 -2.75 27.64
CA LYS A 5 1.31 -2.09 27.24
C LYS A 5 1.61 -2.24 25.75
N GLY A 6 1.40 -3.42 25.18
CA GLY A 6 1.61 -3.67 23.75
C GLY A 6 0.63 -2.90 22.86
N ILE A 7 -0.63 -2.79 23.30
CA ILE A 7 -1.64 -2.00 22.59
C ILE A 7 -1.27 -0.51 22.63
N ALA A 8 -0.96 0.03 23.81
CA ALA A 8 -0.57 1.42 23.97
C ALA A 8 0.68 1.78 23.14
N TYR A 9 1.69 0.90 23.12
CA TYR A 9 2.87 1.08 22.28
C TYR A 9 2.52 1.09 20.79
N GLY A 10 1.71 0.13 20.32
CA GLY A 10 1.26 0.10 18.93
C GLY A 10 0.50 1.36 18.53
N MET A 11 -0.36 1.88 19.40
CA MET A 11 -1.08 3.15 19.18
C MET A 11 -0.15 4.35 19.14
N GLY A 12 0.88 4.39 20.00
CA GLY A 12 1.90 5.43 19.97
C GLY A 12 2.69 5.44 18.66
N VAL A 13 3.15 4.26 18.20
CA VAL A 13 3.83 4.11 16.91
C VAL A 13 2.92 4.50 15.74
N PHE A 14 1.65 4.08 15.77
CA PHE A 14 0.66 4.49 14.78
C PHE A 14 0.53 6.01 14.72
N LEU A 15 0.25 6.66 15.86
CA LEU A 15 0.05 8.11 15.92
C LEU A 15 1.28 8.87 15.41
N VAL A 16 2.47 8.54 15.91
CA VAL A 16 3.72 9.23 15.52
C VAL A 16 4.00 9.04 14.03
N SER A 17 3.76 7.84 13.49
CA SER A 17 3.98 7.58 12.07
C SER A 17 2.95 8.30 11.20
N THR A 18 1.67 8.31 11.59
CA THR A 18 0.63 9.06 10.86
C THR A 18 0.90 10.56 10.89
N LEU A 19 1.30 11.10 12.04
CA LEU A 19 1.73 12.50 12.17
C LEU A 19 2.88 12.82 11.22
N PHE A 20 3.90 11.96 11.19
CA PHE A 20 5.05 12.12 10.31
C PHE A 20 4.63 12.17 8.84
N PHE A 21 3.92 11.16 8.31
CA PHE A 21 3.50 11.15 6.90
C PHE A 21 2.54 12.30 6.55
N TYR A 22 1.62 12.64 7.44
CA TYR A 22 0.69 13.73 7.20
C TYR A 22 1.38 15.09 7.19
N SER A 23 2.42 15.28 8.01
CA SER A 23 3.19 16.54 8.02
C SER A 23 3.98 16.80 6.74
N LEU A 24 4.24 15.74 5.96
CA LEU A 24 4.97 15.74 4.70
C LEU A 24 4.06 15.81 3.46
N ASN A 25 2.75 15.86 3.69
CA ASN A 25 1.72 15.86 2.65
C ASN A 25 1.65 17.22 1.95
N SER A 26 1.32 17.25 0.65
CA SER A 26 1.16 18.46 -0.17
C SER A 26 -0.22 18.60 -0.82
N GLY A 27 -1.20 17.81 -0.37
CA GLY A 27 -2.55 17.76 -0.92
C GLY A 27 -2.61 16.98 -2.24
N ILE A 28 -3.39 17.50 -3.18
CA ILE A 28 -3.45 16.95 -4.54
C ILE A 28 -2.33 17.59 -5.35
N SER A 29 -1.39 16.77 -5.79
CA SER A 29 -0.12 17.19 -6.38
C SER A 29 0.03 16.84 -7.85
N CYS A 30 -0.83 15.98 -8.40
CA CYS A 30 -0.80 15.61 -9.80
C CYS A 30 -2.17 15.17 -10.32
N THR A 31 -2.21 14.65 -11.55
CA THR A 31 -3.44 14.12 -12.16
C THR A 31 -3.90 12.82 -11.50
N ASN A 32 -2.97 12.03 -10.95
CA ASN A 32 -3.25 10.69 -10.44
C ASN A 32 -3.98 10.73 -9.09
N ASP A 33 -3.43 11.43 -8.09
CA ASP A 33 -4.13 11.67 -6.82
C ASP A 33 -5.39 12.52 -7.05
N GLY A 34 -5.35 13.46 -7.99
CA GLY A 34 -6.50 14.23 -8.42
C GLY A 34 -7.63 13.38 -9.00
N SER A 35 -7.32 12.33 -9.77
CA SER A 35 -8.32 11.39 -10.32
C SER A 35 -9.02 10.57 -9.23
N HIS A 36 -8.26 10.12 -8.22
CA HIS A 36 -8.84 9.47 -7.05
C HIS A 36 -9.73 10.42 -6.25
N PHE A 37 -9.27 11.64 -6.01
CA PHE A 37 -10.06 12.66 -5.34
C PHE A 37 -11.34 12.99 -6.11
N ALA A 38 -11.26 13.19 -7.44
CA ALA A 38 -12.39 13.52 -8.29
C ALA A 38 -13.51 12.47 -8.20
N LEU A 39 -13.14 11.19 -8.20
CA LEU A 39 -14.10 10.09 -8.08
C LEU A 39 -14.75 10.08 -6.70
N VAL A 40 -13.96 10.16 -5.62
CA VAL A 40 -14.52 10.21 -4.25
C VAL A 40 -15.41 11.44 -4.07
N ASN A 41 -15.01 12.58 -4.61
CA ASN A 41 -15.77 13.81 -4.51
C ASN A 41 -17.12 13.69 -5.21
N SER A 42 -17.14 13.12 -6.41
CA SER A 42 -18.38 12.86 -7.17
C SER A 42 -19.29 11.86 -6.46
N MET A 43 -18.73 10.86 -5.77
CA MET A 43 -19.53 9.92 -4.96
C MET A 43 -20.17 10.62 -3.75
N VAL A 44 -19.47 11.58 -3.14
CA VAL A 44 -19.94 12.33 -1.97
C VAL A 44 -20.96 13.40 -2.34
N GLU A 45 -20.68 14.21 -3.37
CA GLU A 45 -21.51 15.37 -3.73
C GLU A 45 -22.63 15.02 -4.71
N ASP A 46 -22.35 14.16 -5.67
CA ASP A 46 -23.26 13.88 -6.79
C ASP A 46 -23.93 12.51 -6.68
N HIS A 47 -23.53 11.69 -5.71
CA HIS A 47 -23.92 10.29 -5.59
C HIS A 47 -23.70 9.53 -6.91
N SER A 48 -22.61 9.86 -7.61
CA SER A 48 -22.30 9.35 -8.95
C SER A 48 -20.83 8.93 -9.06
N PHE A 49 -20.54 7.99 -9.98
CA PHE A 49 -19.17 7.66 -10.39
C PHE A 49 -18.68 8.54 -11.56
N LYS A 50 -19.56 9.34 -12.15
CA LYS A 50 -19.19 10.31 -13.20
C LYS A 50 -18.43 11.46 -12.56
N ILE A 51 -17.27 11.80 -13.12
CA ILE A 51 -16.42 12.88 -12.59
C ILE A 51 -16.56 14.19 -13.36
N GLY A 52 -17.61 14.38 -14.17
CA GLY A 52 -17.74 15.55 -15.05
C GLY A 52 -17.57 16.90 -14.35
N ARG A 53 -18.14 17.08 -13.14
CA ARG A 53 -17.98 18.31 -12.35
C ARG A 53 -16.61 18.44 -11.68
N ASN A 54 -15.91 17.32 -11.53
CA ASN A 54 -14.64 17.18 -10.82
C ASN A 54 -13.45 16.86 -11.74
N VAL A 55 -13.65 16.87 -13.06
CA VAL A 55 -12.66 16.44 -14.07
C VAL A 55 -11.41 17.34 -14.06
N ALA A 56 -11.54 18.57 -13.56
CA ALA A 56 -10.43 19.51 -13.40
C ALA A 56 -9.31 18.99 -12.49
N TYR A 57 -9.63 18.07 -11.56
CA TYR A 57 -8.65 17.41 -10.70
C TYR A 57 -7.94 16.25 -11.41
N SER A 58 -8.63 15.49 -12.27
CA SER A 58 -8.07 14.32 -12.95
C SER A 58 -7.28 14.67 -14.21
N MET A 59 -7.69 15.71 -14.95
CA MET A 59 -7.17 16.10 -16.26
C MET A 59 -6.86 14.89 -17.17
N HIS A 60 -5.58 14.58 -17.38
CA HIS A 60 -5.11 13.50 -18.25
C HIS A 60 -5.39 12.09 -17.73
N ASP A 61 -5.56 11.93 -16.42
CA ASP A 61 -5.86 10.64 -15.78
C ASP A 61 -7.37 10.43 -15.66
N SER A 62 -8.03 10.50 -16.82
CA SER A 62 -9.47 10.32 -16.97
C SER A 62 -9.80 9.36 -18.11
N ALA A 63 -11.02 8.84 -18.05
CA ALA A 63 -11.61 7.97 -19.05
C ALA A 63 -12.88 8.64 -19.61
N ILE A 64 -13.15 8.47 -20.91
CA ILE A 64 -14.37 8.96 -21.55
C ILE A 64 -15.16 7.79 -22.11
N TYR A 65 -16.42 7.65 -21.68
CA TYR A 65 -17.34 6.66 -22.22
C TYR A 65 -18.71 7.28 -22.46
N LYS A 66 -19.21 7.18 -23.70
CA LYS A 66 -20.49 7.78 -24.15
C LYS A 66 -20.63 9.29 -23.82
N GLY A 67 -19.52 10.03 -23.97
CA GLY A 67 -19.48 11.48 -23.73
C GLY A 67 -19.39 11.89 -22.26
N GLU A 68 -19.32 10.94 -21.34
CA GLU A 68 -19.22 11.18 -19.90
C GLU A 68 -17.79 10.90 -19.41
N TYR A 69 -17.34 11.67 -18.42
CA TYR A 69 -16.02 11.52 -17.81
C TYR A 69 -16.08 10.61 -16.58
N TYR A 70 -15.09 9.72 -16.48
CA TYR A 70 -14.84 8.83 -15.35
C TYR A 70 -13.36 8.92 -14.94
N SER A 71 -13.05 8.49 -13.72
CA SER A 71 -11.64 8.24 -13.35
C SER A 71 -11.11 7.05 -14.16
N ASP A 72 -9.86 7.14 -14.65
CA ASP A 72 -9.17 6.01 -15.28
C ASP A 72 -8.56 5.03 -14.27
N ARG A 73 -8.75 5.30 -12.97
CA ARG A 73 -8.25 4.49 -11.87
C ARG A 73 -9.25 3.42 -11.45
N SER A 74 -8.74 2.31 -10.92
CA SER A 74 -9.56 1.23 -10.40
C SER A 74 -10.31 1.67 -9.13
N PRO A 75 -11.54 1.18 -8.88
CA PRO A 75 -12.42 1.74 -7.86
C PRO A 75 -12.06 1.33 -6.43
N GLY A 76 -11.11 0.42 -6.21
CA GLY A 76 -10.78 -0.09 -4.87
C GLY A 76 -10.32 0.99 -3.89
N TRP A 77 -9.37 1.85 -4.30
CA TRP A 77 -8.91 2.95 -3.44
C TRP A 77 -10.00 4.03 -3.22
N PRO A 78 -10.70 4.53 -4.25
CA PRO A 78 -11.85 5.41 -4.08
C PRO A 78 -12.95 4.84 -3.17
N LEU A 79 -13.26 3.54 -3.27
CA LEU A 79 -14.23 2.88 -2.39
C LEU A 79 -13.77 2.89 -0.93
N PHE A 80 -12.50 2.59 -0.68
CA PHE A 80 -11.92 2.70 0.67
C PHE A 80 -12.01 4.13 1.19
N LEU A 81 -11.61 5.12 0.38
CA LEU A 81 -11.65 6.54 0.73
C LEU A 81 -13.07 7.04 0.99
N TYR A 82 -14.06 6.57 0.23
CA TYR A 82 -15.46 6.89 0.45
C TYR A 82 -15.95 6.37 1.82
N GLY A 83 -15.63 5.11 2.16
CA GLY A 83 -15.90 4.58 3.50
C GLY A 83 -15.16 5.36 4.59
N PHE A 84 -13.89 5.70 4.36
CA PHE A 84 -13.07 6.48 5.26
C PHE A 84 -13.65 7.88 5.51
N TYR A 85 -14.12 8.57 4.46
CA TYR A 85 -14.78 9.87 4.55
C TYR A 85 -15.97 9.82 5.51
N TRP A 86 -16.87 8.85 5.36
CA TRP A 86 -18.04 8.72 6.23
C TRP A 86 -17.66 8.38 7.67
N MET A 87 -16.70 7.47 7.86
CA MET A 87 -16.20 7.12 9.19
C MET A 87 -15.51 8.29 9.89
N THR A 88 -14.96 9.25 9.15
CA THR A 88 -14.22 10.39 9.70
C THR A 88 -14.98 11.72 9.60
N LEU A 89 -16.20 11.69 9.07
CA LEU A 89 -17.05 12.88 8.93
C LEU A 89 -17.25 13.66 10.26
N PRO A 90 -17.41 13.02 11.43
CA PRO A 90 -17.60 13.75 12.70
C PRO A 90 -16.46 14.71 13.05
N ILE A 91 -15.23 14.47 12.58
CA ILE A 91 -14.08 15.35 12.87
C ILE A 91 -13.85 16.43 11.80
N LYS A 92 -14.49 16.32 10.63
CA LYS A 92 -14.31 17.25 9.50
C LYS A 92 -14.47 18.74 9.88
N PRO A 93 -15.45 19.16 10.70
CA PRO A 93 -15.60 20.57 11.06
C PRO A 93 -14.43 21.16 11.87
N PHE A 94 -13.66 20.30 12.53
CA PHE A 94 -12.57 20.67 13.45
C PHE A 94 -11.19 20.53 12.83
N LEU A 95 -11.10 20.05 11.57
CA LEU A 95 -9.81 19.93 10.89
C LEU A 95 -9.23 21.31 10.56
N MET A 96 -7.91 21.38 10.63
CA MET A 96 -7.15 22.46 10.02
C MET A 96 -6.88 22.12 8.55
N ASP A 97 -6.99 23.11 7.69
CA ASP A 97 -6.63 22.97 6.28
C ASP A 97 -5.11 22.74 6.15
N ILE A 98 -4.72 21.78 5.33
CA ILE A 98 -3.33 21.60 4.93
C ILE A 98 -2.95 22.66 3.88
N ARG A 99 -1.68 23.05 3.86
CA ARG A 99 -1.11 23.76 2.71
C ARG A 99 -1.06 22.80 1.54
N THR A 100 -1.76 23.15 0.46
CA THR A 100 -1.76 22.44 -0.81
C THR A 100 -0.80 23.09 -1.79
N ASP A 101 -0.37 22.34 -2.79
CA ASP A 101 0.42 22.83 -3.91
C ASP A 101 -0.39 23.73 -4.87
N ASP A 102 0.30 24.62 -5.59
CA ASP A 102 -0.27 25.58 -6.56
C ASP A 102 -0.82 24.89 -7.82
N TYR A 103 -0.55 23.59 -8.01
CA TYR A 103 -1.23 22.77 -9.04
C TYR A 103 -2.77 22.89 -9.00
N LEU A 104 -3.30 23.27 -7.83
CA LEU A 104 -4.71 23.50 -7.55
C LEU A 104 -5.16 24.97 -7.60
N GLU A 105 -4.26 25.93 -7.78
CA GLU A 105 -4.59 27.35 -7.68
C GLU A 105 -5.66 27.72 -8.75
N GLY A 106 -6.81 28.22 -8.29
CA GLY A 106 -7.98 28.53 -9.12
C GLY A 106 -8.98 27.38 -9.36
N LYS A 107 -8.69 26.15 -8.91
CA LYS A 107 -9.58 24.98 -9.07
C LYS A 107 -10.27 24.53 -7.78
N THR A 108 -9.70 24.86 -6.63
CA THR A 108 -10.16 24.35 -5.34
C THR A 108 -11.08 25.36 -4.65
N GLN A 109 -12.31 24.96 -4.33
CA GLN A 109 -13.21 25.74 -3.49
C GLN A 109 -12.85 25.55 -2.01
N SER A 110 -13.23 26.49 -1.14
CA SER A 110 -12.93 26.38 0.31
C SER A 110 -13.50 25.11 0.96
N GLY A 111 -14.64 24.60 0.47
CA GLY A 111 -15.22 23.33 0.90
C GLY A 111 -14.36 22.10 0.54
N ASP A 112 -13.57 22.21 -0.53
CA ASP A 112 -12.70 21.14 -1.02
C ASP A 112 -11.44 21.02 -0.16
N LEU A 113 -10.87 22.13 0.31
CA LEU A 113 -9.66 22.12 1.16
C LEU A 113 -9.82 21.26 2.42
N ARG A 114 -10.97 21.39 3.11
CA ARG A 114 -11.26 20.54 4.28
C ARG A 114 -11.44 19.08 3.90
N ARG A 115 -12.06 18.79 2.75
CA ARG A 115 -12.25 17.43 2.26
C ARG A 115 -10.92 16.80 1.87
N ILE A 116 -10.05 17.55 1.18
CA ILE A 116 -8.67 17.15 0.85
C ILE A 116 -7.92 16.84 2.15
N SER A 117 -7.93 17.77 3.11
CA SER A 117 -7.29 17.59 4.41
C SER A 117 -7.75 16.32 5.14
N LEU A 118 -9.07 16.04 5.10
CA LEU A 118 -9.64 14.81 5.66
C LEU A 118 -9.16 13.56 4.92
N LEU A 119 -9.25 13.53 3.58
CA LEU A 119 -8.90 12.35 2.78
C LEU A 119 -7.39 12.07 2.79
N MET A 120 -6.56 13.09 2.93
CA MET A 120 -5.10 12.95 3.07
C MET A 120 -4.67 12.28 4.37
N LEU A 121 -5.57 12.15 5.36
CA LEU A 121 -5.30 11.31 6.55
C LEU A 121 -5.22 9.82 6.18
N ALA A 122 -5.91 9.39 5.12
CA ALA A 122 -5.97 8.00 4.70
C ALA A 122 -4.61 7.43 4.28
N PRO A 123 -3.85 7.99 3.31
CA PRO A 123 -2.54 7.46 2.93
C PRO A 123 -1.53 7.47 4.08
N ALA A 124 -1.58 8.50 4.95
CA ALA A 124 -0.74 8.59 6.14
C ALA A 124 -1.07 7.49 7.17
N ALA A 125 -2.35 7.26 7.44
CA ALA A 125 -2.81 6.21 8.36
C ALA A 125 -2.53 4.80 7.80
N VAL A 126 -2.79 4.58 6.52
CA VAL A 126 -2.54 3.30 5.84
C VAL A 126 -1.06 2.95 5.86
N THR A 127 -0.17 3.91 5.62
CA THR A 127 1.29 3.69 5.68
C THR A 127 1.77 3.42 7.11
N ALA A 128 1.19 4.10 8.11
CA ALA A 128 1.44 3.78 9.52
C ALA A 128 0.97 2.36 9.89
N PHE A 129 -0.18 1.93 9.38
CA PHE A 129 -0.65 0.55 9.54
C PHE A 129 0.24 -0.44 8.81
N LEU A 130 0.79 -0.10 7.63
CA LEU A 130 1.74 -0.95 6.91
C LEU A 130 3.00 -1.19 7.75
N LEU A 131 3.56 -0.14 8.37
CA LEU A 131 4.71 -0.26 9.28
C LEU A 131 4.42 -1.24 10.41
N LEU A 132 3.29 -1.07 11.10
CA LEU A 132 2.87 -1.99 12.17
C LEU A 132 2.63 -3.40 11.66
N SER A 133 2.06 -3.53 10.46
CA SER A 133 1.74 -4.83 9.85
C SER A 133 3.01 -5.58 9.48
N ILE A 134 4.04 -4.92 8.95
CA ILE A 134 5.36 -5.52 8.71
C ILE A 134 5.97 -5.98 10.03
N PHE A 135 5.93 -5.13 11.06
CA PHE A 135 6.42 -5.51 12.39
C PHE A 135 5.73 -6.79 12.91
N PHE A 136 4.40 -6.82 12.95
CA PHE A 136 3.66 -8.00 13.45
C PHE A 136 3.80 -9.22 12.54
N PHE A 137 3.92 -9.02 11.24
CA PHE A 137 4.20 -10.07 10.27
C PHE A 137 5.52 -10.75 10.61
N LEU A 138 6.60 -9.99 10.81
CA LEU A 138 7.90 -10.52 11.21
C LEU A 138 7.88 -11.18 12.58
N ARG A 139 7.16 -10.61 13.56
CA ARG A 139 6.97 -11.23 14.87
C ARG A 139 6.27 -12.59 14.78
N SER A 140 5.44 -12.82 13.77
CA SER A 140 4.80 -14.12 13.51
C SER A 140 5.76 -15.20 12.97
N PHE A 141 6.95 -14.79 12.53
CA PHE A 141 8.09 -15.65 12.19
C PHE A 141 9.13 -15.71 13.32
N GLU A 142 8.77 -15.26 14.52
CA GLU A 142 9.61 -15.32 15.74
C GLU A 142 10.87 -14.44 15.69
N TYR A 143 11.07 -13.61 14.66
CA TYR A 143 12.15 -12.61 14.63
C TYR A 143 12.04 -11.66 15.81
N ASN A 144 13.14 -11.38 16.51
CA ASN A 144 13.13 -10.52 17.71
C ASN A 144 12.58 -9.09 17.45
N VAL A 145 12.24 -8.37 18.53
CA VAL A 145 11.61 -7.05 18.47
C VAL A 145 12.47 -6.02 17.73
N VAL A 146 13.78 -6.02 17.98
CA VAL A 146 14.71 -5.06 17.36
C VAL A 146 14.78 -5.26 15.86
N ILE A 147 15.03 -6.49 15.40
CA ILE A 147 15.08 -6.85 13.98
C ILE A 147 13.75 -6.53 13.29
N SER A 148 12.63 -6.90 13.92
CA SER A 148 11.30 -6.63 13.35
C SER A 148 11.04 -5.12 13.21
N SER A 149 11.45 -4.32 14.20
CA SER A 149 11.26 -2.86 14.19
C SER A 149 12.14 -2.18 13.15
N VAL A 150 13.43 -2.56 13.09
CA VAL A 150 14.38 -2.02 12.11
C VAL A 150 13.95 -2.37 10.69
N THR A 151 13.59 -3.63 10.42
CA THR A 151 13.11 -4.04 9.10
C THR A 151 11.84 -3.28 8.69
N ALA A 152 10.86 -3.15 9.58
CA ALA A 152 9.63 -2.41 9.30
C ALA A 152 9.92 -0.93 9.02
N PHE A 153 10.76 -0.30 9.84
CA PHE A 153 11.16 1.08 9.65
C PHE A 153 11.89 1.29 8.33
N LEU A 154 12.87 0.44 7.99
CA LEU A 154 13.64 0.58 6.75
C LEU A 154 12.80 0.36 5.50
N LEU A 155 11.87 -0.60 5.51
CA LEU A 155 11.01 -0.83 4.34
C LEU A 155 10.01 0.30 4.14
N VAL A 156 9.54 0.96 5.20
CA VAL A 156 8.58 2.05 5.07
C VAL A 156 9.27 3.40 4.85
N MET A 157 10.35 3.69 5.57
CA MET A 157 11.04 4.99 5.53
C MET A 157 12.20 5.03 4.53
N GLY A 158 12.83 3.90 4.24
CA GLY A 158 13.97 3.81 3.33
C GLY A 158 13.58 3.45 1.89
N THR A 159 12.29 3.38 1.56
CA THR A 159 11.80 3.07 0.22
C THR A 159 10.78 4.10 -0.20
N ILE A 160 10.35 4.07 -1.48
CA ILE A 160 9.31 4.97 -1.97
C ILE A 160 7.97 4.84 -1.22
N SER A 161 7.79 3.84 -0.35
CA SER A 161 6.65 3.78 0.58
C SER A 161 6.50 5.08 1.37
N MET A 162 7.61 5.74 1.70
CA MET A 162 7.61 7.02 2.40
C MET A 162 6.88 8.10 1.60
N ARG A 163 7.26 8.29 0.33
CA ARG A 163 6.59 9.22 -0.58
C ARG A 163 5.12 8.84 -0.79
N TYR A 164 4.84 7.57 -1.05
CA TYR A 164 3.46 7.12 -1.30
C TYR A 164 2.56 7.18 -0.07
N GLY A 165 3.13 7.33 1.13
CA GLY A 165 2.38 7.67 2.34
C GLY A 165 1.95 9.13 2.44
N THR A 166 2.45 10.02 1.58
CA THR A 166 2.16 11.46 1.60
C THR A 166 1.24 11.91 0.46
N VAL A 167 0.90 11.04 -0.48
CA VAL A 167 0.05 11.34 -1.65
C VAL A 167 -1.19 10.44 -1.71
N LEU A 168 -2.27 10.87 -2.36
CA LEU A 168 -3.55 10.13 -2.41
C LEU A 168 -3.54 8.99 -3.45
N TYR A 169 -2.45 8.23 -3.52
CA TYR A 169 -2.29 7.10 -4.42
C TYR A 169 -2.78 5.80 -3.78
N SER A 170 -3.22 4.87 -4.61
CA SER A 170 -3.66 3.53 -4.22
C SER A 170 -2.54 2.64 -3.64
N HIS A 171 -1.26 2.95 -3.92
CA HIS A 171 -0.16 2.01 -3.74
C HIS A 171 0.12 1.66 -2.27
N SER A 172 -0.06 2.59 -1.33
CA SER A 172 0.11 2.29 0.10
C SER A 172 -0.98 1.35 0.62
N LEU A 173 -2.23 1.52 0.16
CA LEU A 173 -3.30 0.58 0.47
C LEU A 173 -2.99 -0.79 -0.12
N MET A 174 -2.48 -0.79 -1.36
CA MET A 174 -2.11 -1.99 -2.06
C MET A 174 -1.04 -2.82 -1.30
N CYS A 175 0.00 -2.15 -0.81
CA CYS A 175 1.01 -2.76 0.07
C CYS A 175 0.39 -3.45 1.29
N LEU A 176 -0.51 -2.73 1.98
CA LEU A 176 -1.16 -3.22 3.19
C LEU A 176 -2.04 -4.44 2.91
N LEU A 177 -2.84 -4.40 1.85
CA LEU A 177 -3.73 -5.49 1.45
C LEU A 177 -2.96 -6.75 1.05
N VAL A 178 -1.90 -6.61 0.25
CA VAL A 178 -1.07 -7.73 -0.21
C VAL A 178 -0.33 -8.38 0.97
N LEU A 179 0.23 -7.57 1.88
CA LEU A 179 0.88 -8.09 3.08
C LEU A 179 -0.11 -8.76 4.03
N ALA A 180 -1.29 -8.16 4.24
CA ALA A 180 -2.33 -8.72 5.08
C ALA A 180 -2.86 -10.05 4.50
N SER A 181 -3.09 -10.11 3.19
CA SER A 181 -3.44 -11.34 2.48
C SER A 181 -2.43 -12.46 2.78
N ASN A 182 -1.16 -12.21 2.54
CA ASN A 182 -0.08 -13.16 2.79
C ASN A 182 -0.02 -13.61 4.25
N TYR A 183 -0.12 -12.67 5.20
CA TYR A 183 -0.17 -12.98 6.62
C TYR A 183 -1.28 -13.96 6.99
N PHE A 184 -2.51 -13.69 6.54
CA PHE A 184 -3.65 -14.54 6.85
C PHE A 184 -3.58 -15.89 6.11
N LEU A 185 -3.17 -15.93 4.85
CA LEU A 185 -3.06 -17.18 4.10
C LEU A 185 -1.95 -18.09 4.64
N ILE A 186 -0.82 -17.53 5.10
CA ILE A 186 0.22 -18.29 5.80
C ILE A 186 -0.31 -18.84 7.13
N LYS A 187 -1.08 -18.04 7.90
CA LYS A 187 -1.74 -18.53 9.11
C LYS A 187 -2.77 -19.63 8.84
N TYR A 188 -3.50 -19.54 7.72
CA TYR A 188 -4.39 -20.60 7.28
C TYR A 188 -3.63 -21.87 6.93
N ALA A 189 -2.52 -21.78 6.20
CA ALA A 189 -1.69 -22.94 5.88
C ALA A 189 -1.15 -23.65 7.13
N LYS A 190 -0.84 -22.90 8.20
CA LYS A 190 -0.35 -23.44 9.47
C LYS A 190 -1.46 -24.00 10.38
N GLY A 191 -2.64 -23.37 10.41
CA GLY A 191 -3.68 -23.67 11.41
C GLY A 191 -5.05 -24.09 10.87
N GLN A 192 -5.26 -24.06 9.55
CA GLN A 192 -6.49 -24.44 8.84
C GLN A 192 -7.78 -23.70 9.29
N ASN A 193 -7.63 -22.55 9.96
CA ASN A 193 -8.77 -21.73 10.38
C ASN A 193 -9.38 -21.01 9.16
N LEU A 194 -10.63 -21.35 8.83
CA LEU A 194 -11.35 -20.81 7.68
C LEU A 194 -11.50 -19.29 7.69
N TRP A 195 -11.50 -18.65 8.87
CA TRP A 195 -11.51 -17.18 8.94
C TRP A 195 -10.26 -16.57 8.33
N HIS A 196 -9.10 -17.19 8.55
CA HIS A 196 -7.85 -16.72 7.94
C HIS A 196 -7.88 -16.90 6.42
N LEU A 197 -8.46 -18.00 5.92
CA LEU A 197 -8.65 -18.19 4.47
C LEU A 197 -9.55 -17.08 3.92
N GLY A 198 -10.72 -16.86 4.53
CA GLY A 198 -11.68 -15.87 4.04
C GLY A 198 -11.12 -14.45 4.03
N ILE A 199 -10.51 -14.01 5.14
CA ILE A 199 -9.89 -12.68 5.23
C ILE A 199 -8.73 -12.53 4.24
N GLY A 200 -7.88 -13.56 4.12
CA GLY A 200 -6.74 -13.53 3.20
C GLY A 200 -7.19 -13.40 1.73
N ILE A 201 -8.15 -14.22 1.31
CA ILE A 201 -8.70 -14.15 -0.06
C ILE A 201 -9.45 -12.84 -0.30
N PHE A 202 -10.21 -12.35 0.68
CA PHE A 202 -10.88 -11.05 0.56
C PHE A 202 -9.87 -9.93 0.30
N PHE A 203 -8.76 -9.87 1.05
CA PHE A 203 -7.74 -8.84 0.83
C PHE A 203 -7.01 -8.99 -0.51
N LEU A 204 -6.73 -10.21 -0.97
CA LEU A 204 -6.17 -10.45 -2.31
C LEU A 204 -7.12 -9.96 -3.41
N SER A 205 -8.42 -10.26 -3.30
CA SER A 205 -9.41 -9.80 -4.27
C SER A 205 -9.64 -8.28 -4.17
N TYR A 206 -9.56 -7.69 -2.98
CA TYR A 206 -9.63 -6.24 -2.83
C TYR A 206 -8.39 -5.55 -3.43
N SER A 207 -7.21 -6.17 -3.29
CA SER A 207 -5.97 -5.66 -3.89
C SER A 207 -6.09 -5.62 -5.42
N LEU A 208 -6.75 -6.62 -6.02
CA LEU A 208 -6.99 -6.70 -7.47
C LEU A 208 -7.87 -5.57 -8.02
N ILE A 209 -8.88 -5.14 -7.26
CA ILE A 209 -9.75 -4.02 -7.66
C ILE A 209 -9.15 -2.65 -7.30
N THR A 210 -8.09 -2.66 -6.49
CA THR A 210 -7.28 -1.47 -6.16
C THR A 210 -6.21 -1.25 -7.23
N GLU A 211 -5.50 -2.31 -7.61
CA GLU A 211 -4.47 -2.33 -8.65
C GLU A 211 -4.48 -3.67 -9.40
N HIS A 212 -4.82 -3.64 -10.69
CA HIS A 212 -5.03 -4.84 -11.51
C HIS A 212 -3.79 -5.71 -11.66
N ILE A 213 -2.60 -5.12 -11.54
CA ILE A 213 -1.33 -5.84 -11.63
C ILE A 213 -1.17 -6.90 -10.53
N SER A 214 -1.90 -6.81 -9.42
CA SER A 214 -1.88 -7.89 -8.41
C SER A 214 -2.54 -9.18 -8.82
N LEU A 215 -3.21 -9.23 -9.97
CA LEU A 215 -3.67 -10.48 -10.55
C LEU A 215 -2.54 -11.52 -10.62
N PHE A 216 -1.31 -11.08 -10.90
CA PHE A 216 -0.16 -11.96 -10.99
C PHE A 216 0.19 -12.62 -9.64
N LEU A 217 -0.16 -12.02 -8.50
CA LEU A 217 0.08 -12.59 -7.17
C LEU A 217 -0.81 -13.81 -6.89
N CYS A 218 -1.93 -13.96 -7.59
CA CYS A 218 -2.81 -15.13 -7.45
C CYS A 218 -2.09 -16.44 -7.81
N LEU A 219 -1.12 -16.41 -8.73
CA LEU A 219 -0.39 -17.60 -9.17
C LEU A 219 0.51 -18.18 -8.05
N PRO A 220 1.51 -17.45 -7.50
CA PRO A 220 2.34 -17.97 -6.43
C PRO A 220 1.54 -18.29 -5.16
N ILE A 221 0.52 -17.50 -4.82
CA ILE A 221 -0.39 -17.80 -3.70
C ILE A 221 -1.14 -19.13 -3.95
N GLY A 222 -1.69 -19.30 -5.16
CA GLY A 222 -2.40 -20.52 -5.55
C GLY A 222 -1.49 -21.75 -5.45
N ILE A 223 -0.27 -21.66 -5.99
CA ILE A 223 0.73 -22.73 -5.89
C ILE A 223 1.06 -23.03 -4.42
N TYR A 224 1.30 -21.99 -3.59
CA TYR A 224 1.58 -22.16 -2.16
C TYR A 224 0.45 -22.88 -1.44
N LEU A 225 -0.81 -22.47 -1.65
CA LEU A 225 -1.97 -23.11 -1.05
C LEU A 225 -2.16 -24.53 -1.56
N LEU A 226 -1.96 -24.79 -2.86
CA LEU A 226 -2.02 -26.15 -3.39
C LEU A 226 -0.96 -27.05 -2.75
N VAL A 227 0.28 -26.58 -2.62
CA VAL A 227 1.37 -27.37 -2.02
C VAL A 227 1.15 -27.59 -0.53
N ARG A 228 0.82 -26.54 0.24
CA ARG A 228 0.72 -26.58 1.70
C ARG A 228 -0.62 -27.10 2.20
N CYS A 229 -1.67 -26.94 1.40
CA CYS A 229 -3.05 -27.18 1.80
C CYS A 229 -3.77 -28.24 0.96
N ARG A 230 -3.09 -29.00 0.08
CA ARG A 230 -3.73 -29.97 -0.85
C ARG A 230 -4.78 -30.88 -0.22
N SER A 231 -4.54 -31.38 0.99
CA SER A 231 -5.42 -32.38 1.63
C SER A 231 -6.73 -31.79 2.16
N PHE A 232 -6.84 -30.46 2.24
CA PHE A 232 -8.02 -29.80 2.80
C PHE A 232 -8.58 -28.65 1.95
N ILE A 233 -7.78 -27.99 1.10
CA ILE A 233 -8.23 -26.85 0.30
C ILE A 233 -9.39 -27.22 -0.65
N PHE A 234 -9.42 -28.46 -1.13
CA PHE A 234 -10.48 -28.98 -2.01
C PHE A 234 -11.73 -29.49 -1.27
N LYS A 235 -11.77 -29.40 0.06
CA LYS A 235 -13.01 -29.71 0.81
C LYS A 235 -14.05 -28.63 0.54
N MET A 236 -15.33 -29.00 0.55
CA MET A 236 -16.45 -28.08 0.28
C MET A 236 -16.41 -26.78 1.09
N ARG A 237 -16.13 -26.87 2.40
CA ARG A 237 -16.11 -25.68 3.29
C ARG A 237 -15.03 -24.64 2.87
N PRO A 238 -13.73 -24.99 2.79
CA PRO A 238 -12.71 -24.10 2.22
C PRO A 238 -13.04 -23.55 0.83
N MET A 239 -13.56 -24.39 -0.07
CA MET A 239 -13.93 -23.94 -1.42
C MET A 239 -15.02 -22.88 -1.40
N ILE A 240 -16.08 -23.06 -0.60
CA ILE A 240 -17.14 -22.06 -0.41
C ILE A 240 -16.56 -20.77 0.14
N ILE A 241 -15.70 -20.84 1.16
CA ILE A 241 -15.10 -19.64 1.76
C ILE A 241 -14.18 -18.92 0.78
N LEU A 242 -13.36 -19.65 0.01
CA LEU A 242 -12.48 -19.08 -1.01
C LEU A 242 -13.31 -18.36 -2.08
N ILE A 243 -14.33 -19.02 -2.63
CA ILE A 243 -15.19 -18.45 -3.67
C ILE A 243 -15.96 -17.25 -3.12
N ALA A 244 -16.65 -17.39 -1.98
CA ALA A 244 -17.48 -16.33 -1.42
C ALA A 244 -16.65 -15.10 -1.04
N SER A 245 -15.49 -15.28 -0.40
CA SER A 245 -14.66 -14.16 0.04
C SER A 245 -14.01 -13.43 -1.13
N GLY A 246 -13.62 -14.15 -2.18
CA GLY A 246 -13.03 -13.54 -3.38
C GLY A 246 -14.07 -12.88 -4.28
N LEU A 247 -15.28 -13.44 -4.36
CA LEU A 247 -16.36 -12.87 -5.16
C LEU A 247 -16.85 -11.53 -4.62
N ILE A 248 -16.78 -11.24 -3.32
CA ILE A 248 -17.35 -9.98 -2.78
C ILE A 248 -16.70 -8.73 -3.43
N PRO A 249 -15.36 -8.52 -3.40
CA PRO A 249 -14.75 -7.38 -4.09
C PRO A 249 -14.92 -7.45 -5.61
N LEU A 250 -14.83 -8.65 -6.20
CA LEU A 250 -14.93 -8.84 -7.64
C LEU A 250 -16.32 -8.52 -8.20
N LEU A 251 -17.38 -8.89 -7.49
CA LEU A 251 -18.75 -8.58 -7.87
C LEU A 251 -19.00 -7.08 -7.86
N PHE A 252 -18.47 -6.35 -6.86
CA PHE A 252 -18.51 -4.90 -6.87
C PHE A 252 -17.77 -4.32 -8.09
N PHE A 253 -16.59 -4.84 -8.41
CA PHE A 253 -15.81 -4.40 -9.57
C PHE A 253 -16.51 -4.66 -10.91
N PHE A 254 -17.08 -5.86 -11.10
CA PHE A 254 -17.84 -6.19 -12.29
C PHE A 254 -19.10 -5.35 -12.42
N TRP A 255 -19.81 -5.10 -11.31
CA TRP A 255 -20.95 -4.20 -11.28
C TRP A 255 -20.55 -2.76 -11.63
N TYR A 256 -19.47 -2.25 -11.04
CA TYR A 256 -18.94 -0.92 -11.33
C TYR A 256 -18.59 -0.76 -12.81
N ASN A 257 -17.86 -1.72 -13.39
CA ASN A 257 -17.48 -1.68 -14.79
C ASN A 257 -18.69 -1.81 -15.72
N TYR A 258 -19.64 -2.68 -15.39
CA TYR A 258 -20.87 -2.84 -16.17
C TYR A 258 -21.69 -1.55 -16.19
N HIS A 259 -21.85 -0.91 -15.03
CA HIS A 259 -22.65 0.30 -14.91
C HIS A 259 -22.01 1.51 -15.61
N ASN A 260 -20.69 1.67 -15.50
CA ASN A 260 -19.99 2.84 -16.05
C ASN A 260 -19.53 2.64 -17.51
N PHE A 261 -19.19 1.42 -17.92
CA PHE A 261 -18.56 1.12 -19.22
C PHE A 261 -19.30 0.06 -20.05
N GLY A 262 -20.48 -0.37 -19.61
CA GLY A 262 -21.40 -1.23 -20.37
C GLY A 262 -21.05 -2.72 -20.39
N HIS A 263 -19.93 -3.15 -19.80
CA HIS A 263 -19.50 -4.55 -19.75
C HIS A 263 -18.65 -4.82 -18.50
N PRO A 264 -18.82 -5.96 -17.79
CA PRO A 264 -18.15 -6.20 -16.50
C PRO A 264 -16.62 -6.26 -16.58
N LEU A 265 -16.08 -6.63 -17.75
CA LEU A 265 -14.63 -6.68 -18.01
C LEU A 265 -14.09 -5.42 -18.71
N SER A 266 -14.93 -4.42 -18.95
CA SER A 266 -14.52 -3.15 -19.55
C SER A 266 -13.97 -2.24 -18.46
N ILE A 267 -12.65 -2.25 -18.29
CA ILE A 267 -11.95 -1.48 -17.26
C ILE A 267 -11.77 -0.02 -17.69
N ALA A 268 -11.65 0.90 -16.72
CA ALA A 268 -11.55 2.33 -17.02
C ALA A 268 -10.35 2.68 -17.92
N GLN A 269 -9.23 1.96 -17.77
CA GLN A 269 -8.02 2.15 -18.57
C GLN A 269 -8.25 1.90 -20.09
N SER A 270 -9.22 1.08 -20.49
CA SER A 270 -9.49 0.88 -21.93
C SER A 270 -10.21 2.08 -22.58
N HIS A 271 -10.71 3.02 -21.76
CA HIS A 271 -11.39 4.25 -22.19
C HIS A 271 -10.56 5.51 -21.92
N GLN A 272 -9.27 5.34 -21.65
CA GLN A 272 -8.37 6.41 -21.24
C GLN A 272 -8.20 7.48 -22.34
N VAL A 273 -8.17 8.76 -21.94
CA VAL A 273 -8.18 9.92 -22.84
C VAL A 273 -6.83 10.21 -23.51
N MET A 274 -5.73 10.13 -22.77
CA MET A 274 -4.38 10.58 -23.15
C MET A 274 -3.49 9.45 -23.71
N TYR A 275 -3.39 8.34 -23.01
CA TYR A 275 -2.51 7.21 -23.22
C TYR A 275 -3.22 6.11 -24.04
N SER A 276 -3.11 6.22 -25.37
CA SER A 276 -3.74 5.28 -26.30
C SER A 276 -3.28 3.83 -26.16
N PHE A 277 -2.09 3.57 -25.59
CA PHE A 277 -1.55 2.22 -25.39
C PHE A 277 -2.36 1.41 -24.37
N TYR A 278 -3.08 2.04 -23.42
CA TYR A 278 -3.94 1.31 -22.48
C TYR A 278 -5.18 0.68 -23.14
N LYS A 279 -5.52 1.12 -24.36
CA LYS A 279 -6.65 0.58 -25.12
C LYS A 279 -6.37 -0.81 -25.69
N ASP A 280 -5.10 -1.23 -25.69
CA ASP A 280 -4.65 -2.50 -26.23
C ASP A 280 -3.71 -3.18 -25.24
N ILE A 281 -4.13 -4.34 -24.72
CA ILE A 281 -3.35 -5.09 -23.72
C ILE A 281 -1.97 -5.51 -24.27
N SER A 282 -1.86 -5.78 -25.57
CA SER A 282 -0.58 -6.12 -26.19
C SER A 282 0.36 -4.92 -26.18
N LYS A 283 -0.16 -3.71 -26.48
CA LYS A 283 0.60 -2.46 -26.38
C LYS A 283 0.80 -1.98 -24.96
N THR A 284 0.08 -2.53 -23.98
CA THR A 284 0.31 -2.24 -22.57
C THR A 284 1.47 -3.07 -22.03
N PHE A 285 1.59 -4.35 -22.40
CA PHE A 285 2.59 -5.28 -21.85
C PHE A 285 3.76 -5.62 -22.79
N PHE A 286 3.70 -5.22 -24.05
CA PHE A 286 4.71 -5.59 -25.05
C PHE A 286 4.99 -4.44 -26.03
N GLY A 287 4.61 -3.21 -25.67
CA GLY A 287 4.91 -2.00 -26.44
C GLY A 287 6.34 -1.49 -26.29
N SER A 288 7.10 -2.01 -25.32
CA SER A 288 8.53 -1.69 -25.12
C SER A 288 9.33 -2.95 -24.76
N ASP A 289 10.66 -2.88 -24.86
CA ASP A 289 11.56 -3.99 -24.54
C ASP A 289 11.56 -4.30 -23.03
N PRO A 290 11.08 -5.50 -22.60
CA PRO A 290 11.04 -5.86 -21.20
C PRO A 290 12.41 -5.95 -20.53
N VAL A 291 13.46 -6.27 -21.28
CA VAL A 291 14.83 -6.40 -20.73
C VAL A 291 15.39 -5.02 -20.38
N GLU A 292 15.20 -4.05 -21.26
CA GLU A 292 15.60 -2.67 -21.01
C GLU A 292 14.81 -2.09 -19.82
N ASN A 293 13.49 -2.25 -19.82
CA ASN A 293 12.61 -1.88 -18.72
C ASN A 293 13.04 -2.45 -17.37
N PHE A 294 13.36 -3.74 -17.32
CA PHE A 294 13.89 -4.41 -16.13
C PHE A 294 15.16 -3.74 -15.61
N LYS A 295 16.10 -3.39 -16.50
CA LYS A 295 17.31 -2.65 -16.12
C LYS A 295 16.93 -1.29 -15.54
N ARG A 296 16.04 -0.54 -16.18
CA ARG A 296 15.62 0.79 -15.70
C ARG A 296 14.98 0.72 -14.31
N LEU A 297 14.09 -0.24 -14.09
CA LEU A 297 13.45 -0.47 -12.79
C LEU A 297 14.46 -0.75 -11.68
N LEU A 298 15.49 -1.55 -11.97
CA LEU A 298 16.47 -1.96 -10.96
C LEU A 298 17.56 -0.93 -10.70
N ILE A 299 18.22 -0.45 -11.76
CA ILE A 299 19.43 0.38 -11.65
C ILE A 299 19.23 1.82 -12.14
N GLY A 300 18.15 2.09 -12.88
CA GLY A 300 17.79 3.43 -13.35
C GLY A 300 18.43 3.74 -14.70
N THR A 301 17.97 4.83 -15.31
CA THR A 301 18.54 5.37 -16.54
C THR A 301 18.60 6.88 -16.49
N THR A 302 19.42 7.47 -17.36
CA THR A 302 19.30 8.88 -17.71
C THR A 302 18.42 8.93 -18.95
N TYR A 303 17.24 9.54 -18.83
CA TYR A 303 16.35 9.77 -19.97
C TYR A 303 16.02 11.26 -19.95
N PHE A 304 16.16 11.94 -21.09
CA PHE A 304 16.02 13.40 -21.20
C PHE A 304 16.91 14.28 -20.28
N GLY A 305 18.05 13.77 -19.82
CA GLY A 305 18.97 14.56 -18.97
C GLY A 305 18.59 14.61 -17.49
N ASP A 306 17.36 14.22 -17.14
CA ASP A 306 16.91 14.03 -15.78
C ASP A 306 17.22 12.60 -15.28
N ARG A 307 17.59 12.46 -14.01
CA ARG A 307 17.88 11.16 -13.40
C ARG A 307 16.56 10.45 -13.10
N PHE A 308 16.28 9.35 -13.79
CA PHE A 308 15.19 8.46 -13.41
C PHE A 308 15.64 7.59 -12.25
N TYR A 309 14.80 7.52 -11.24
CA TYR A 309 15.15 6.87 -10.00
C TYR A 309 14.66 5.42 -9.95
N SER A 310 15.54 4.53 -9.53
CA SER A 310 15.32 3.07 -9.54
C SER A 310 15.17 2.48 -8.15
N LEU A 311 14.80 1.20 -8.11
CA LEU A 311 14.68 0.44 -6.87
C LEU A 311 15.96 0.49 -6.04
N LEU A 312 17.12 0.23 -6.66
CA LEU A 312 18.39 0.19 -5.94
C LEU A 312 18.97 1.59 -5.68
N TYR A 313 18.59 2.59 -6.47
CA TYR A 313 18.95 3.98 -6.17
C TYR A 313 18.27 4.47 -4.89
N PHE A 314 16.97 4.26 -4.76
CA PHE A 314 16.20 4.71 -3.61
C PHE A 314 16.32 3.79 -2.40
N SER A 315 16.52 2.50 -2.62
CA SER A 315 16.58 1.49 -1.56
C SER A 315 17.87 0.67 -1.67
N PRO A 316 19.06 1.28 -1.57
CA PRO A 316 20.35 0.60 -1.75
C PRO A 316 20.58 -0.54 -0.75
N PHE A 317 19.93 -0.51 0.42
CA PHE A 317 19.99 -1.61 1.40
C PHE A 317 19.36 -2.92 0.87
N LEU A 318 18.52 -2.88 -0.17
CA LEU A 318 17.96 -4.08 -0.79
C LEU A 318 19.03 -4.93 -1.51
N ILE A 319 20.20 -4.36 -1.85
CA ILE A 319 21.34 -5.13 -2.41
C ILE A 319 21.73 -6.27 -1.47
N VAL A 320 21.66 -6.04 -0.15
CA VAL A 320 21.96 -7.05 0.87
C VAL A 320 21.02 -8.25 0.74
N ILE A 321 19.74 -8.02 0.44
CA ILE A 321 18.74 -9.08 0.27
C ILE A 321 19.09 -9.96 -0.93
N PHE A 322 19.42 -9.35 -2.07
CA PHE A 322 19.76 -10.08 -3.29
C PHE A 322 21.02 -10.93 -3.12
N SER A 323 22.01 -10.45 -2.36
CA SER A 323 23.20 -11.25 -2.05
C SER A 323 22.83 -12.51 -1.27
N LEU A 324 21.85 -12.45 -0.37
CA LEU A 324 21.50 -13.57 0.51
C LEU A 324 20.51 -14.58 -0.09
N LEU A 325 19.74 -14.18 -1.10
CA LEU A 325 18.98 -15.13 -1.92
C LEU A 325 19.89 -16.20 -2.54
N ILE A 326 21.15 -15.84 -2.83
CA ILE A 326 22.17 -16.75 -3.36
C ILE A 326 22.73 -17.64 -2.23
N PHE A 327 22.92 -17.10 -1.03
CA PHE A 327 23.55 -17.80 0.09
C PHE A 327 22.52 -18.46 1.03
N ARG A 328 21.93 -19.58 0.59
CA ARG A 328 21.22 -20.60 1.39
C ARG A 328 20.16 -20.03 2.35
N PRO A 329 18.88 -19.90 1.95
CA PRO A 329 17.84 -19.40 2.84
C PRO A 329 17.52 -20.39 3.98
N CYS A 330 16.87 -19.86 5.01
CA CYS A 330 16.63 -20.55 6.28
C CYS A 330 15.72 -21.78 6.08
N ARG A 331 16.19 -22.98 6.45
CA ARG A 331 15.49 -24.25 6.17
C ARG A 331 14.07 -24.33 6.75
N THR A 332 13.79 -23.64 7.84
CA THR A 332 12.53 -23.70 8.58
C THR A 332 11.40 -22.87 7.97
N LEU A 333 11.73 -21.84 7.17
CA LEU A 333 10.76 -20.90 6.57
C LEU A 333 10.76 -20.96 5.05
N TRP A 334 11.28 -22.05 4.47
CA TRP A 334 11.49 -22.16 3.03
C TRP A 334 10.21 -21.94 2.20
N PRO A 335 9.06 -22.57 2.50
CA PRO A 335 7.86 -22.40 1.67
C PRO A 335 7.34 -20.96 1.67
N GLU A 336 7.29 -20.32 2.84
CA GLU A 336 6.87 -18.93 2.98
C GLU A 336 7.87 -17.97 2.31
N THR A 337 9.17 -18.24 2.43
CA THR A 337 10.20 -17.45 1.76
C THR A 337 10.09 -17.56 0.24
N MET A 338 9.83 -18.76 -0.28
CA MET A 338 9.60 -18.98 -1.71
C MET A 338 8.35 -18.27 -2.21
N LEU A 339 7.24 -18.35 -1.47
CA LEU A 339 6.01 -17.62 -1.79
C LEU A 339 6.32 -16.12 -1.96
N LEU A 340 6.85 -15.48 -0.92
CA LEU A 340 7.06 -14.03 -0.91
C LEU A 340 8.11 -13.58 -1.94
N SER A 341 9.16 -14.38 -2.14
CA SER A 341 10.18 -14.10 -3.17
C SER A 341 9.60 -14.25 -4.58
N SER A 342 8.75 -15.26 -4.81
CA SER A 342 8.12 -15.48 -6.10
C SER A 342 7.10 -14.40 -6.45
N GLU A 343 6.35 -13.89 -5.46
CA GLU A 343 5.48 -12.72 -5.61
C GLU A 343 6.26 -11.45 -5.97
N PHE A 344 7.41 -11.23 -5.31
CA PHE A 344 8.28 -10.12 -5.66
C PHE A 344 8.81 -10.23 -7.10
N ILE A 345 9.32 -11.41 -7.48
CA ILE A 345 9.88 -11.67 -8.81
C ILE A 345 8.81 -11.56 -9.89
N ILE A 346 7.61 -12.15 -9.69
CA ILE A 346 6.55 -12.10 -10.70
C ILE A 346 6.06 -10.67 -10.90
N THR A 347 6.01 -9.87 -9.83
CA THR A 347 5.68 -8.44 -9.94
C THR A 347 6.77 -7.71 -10.71
N LEU A 348 8.04 -7.97 -10.42
CA LEU A 348 9.18 -7.38 -11.14
C LEU A 348 9.11 -7.67 -12.63
N LEU A 349 8.83 -8.92 -13.00
CA LEU A 349 8.66 -9.31 -14.40
C LEU A 349 7.43 -8.66 -15.03
N ALA A 350 6.30 -8.63 -14.33
CA ALA A 350 5.06 -8.03 -14.83
C ALA A 350 5.20 -6.53 -15.09
N VAL A 351 5.82 -5.77 -14.16
CA VAL A 351 6.09 -4.35 -14.34
C VAL A 351 7.13 -4.12 -15.43
N SER A 352 8.15 -4.98 -15.55
CA SER A 352 9.13 -4.87 -16.64
C SER A 352 8.49 -5.00 -18.02
N CYS A 353 7.38 -5.74 -18.14
CA CYS A 353 6.63 -5.84 -19.39
C CYS A 353 5.81 -4.58 -19.68
N TYR A 354 5.49 -3.71 -18.71
CA TYR A 354 4.67 -2.53 -18.99
C TYR A 354 5.30 -1.61 -20.05
N SER A 355 4.47 -0.96 -20.84
CA SER A 355 4.93 -0.07 -21.90
C SER A 355 5.28 1.29 -21.33
N LEU A 356 6.28 1.94 -21.93
CA LEU A 356 6.73 3.23 -21.41
C LEU A 356 5.62 4.30 -21.51
N PRO A 357 5.45 5.14 -20.48
CA PRO A 357 6.36 5.32 -19.35
C PRO A 357 6.21 4.29 -18.21
N THR A 358 5.15 3.48 -18.13
CA THR A 358 4.82 2.76 -16.88
C THR A 358 5.64 1.50 -16.56
N GLY A 359 6.41 0.94 -17.49
CA GLY A 359 7.17 -0.30 -17.25
C GLY A 359 8.64 -0.21 -16.93
N GLY A 360 9.15 0.99 -16.65
CA GLY A 360 10.52 1.16 -16.17
C GLY A 360 11.09 2.53 -16.42
N ASN A 361 10.46 3.31 -17.29
CA ASN A 361 10.70 4.74 -17.42
C ASN A 361 9.67 5.56 -16.63
N ASP A 362 9.07 4.95 -15.61
CA ASP A 362 8.24 5.69 -14.69
C ASP A 362 9.19 6.48 -13.80
N MET A 363 8.78 7.67 -13.36
CA MET A 363 9.69 8.58 -12.63
C MET A 363 10.25 7.94 -11.35
N ASP A 364 9.62 6.87 -10.89
CA ASP A 364 10.06 5.96 -9.85
C ASP A 364 9.51 4.53 -10.12
N TYR A 365 9.80 3.59 -9.23
CA TYR A 365 9.31 2.21 -9.32
C TYR A 365 7.95 2.01 -8.63
N ARG A 366 7.03 2.99 -8.66
CA ARG A 366 5.77 2.92 -7.90
C ARG A 366 4.89 1.71 -8.17
N HIS A 367 4.88 1.20 -9.41
CA HIS A 367 4.14 -0.01 -9.76
C HIS A 367 4.73 -1.28 -9.13
N MET A 368 5.95 -1.24 -8.60
CA MET A 368 6.58 -2.30 -7.82
C MET A 368 6.36 -2.17 -6.31
N LEU A 369 5.79 -1.07 -5.85
CA LEU A 369 5.81 -0.71 -4.43
C LEU A 369 5.17 -1.77 -3.53
N PHE A 370 4.04 -2.34 -3.94
CA PHE A 370 3.34 -3.35 -3.15
C PHE A 370 4.10 -4.67 -2.99
N ALA A 371 5.10 -4.93 -3.82
CA ALA A 371 5.96 -6.10 -3.69
C ALA A 371 7.09 -5.90 -2.67
N VAL A 372 7.47 -4.65 -2.37
CA VAL A 372 8.59 -4.35 -1.47
C VAL A 372 8.38 -4.88 -0.04
N PRO A 373 7.21 -4.74 0.60
CA PRO A 373 6.95 -5.33 1.91
C PRO A 373 7.10 -6.85 1.98
N LEU A 374 6.96 -7.55 0.85
CA LEU A 374 7.12 -9.02 0.77
C LEU A 374 8.57 -9.45 1.02
N LEU A 375 9.54 -8.55 0.81
CA LEU A 375 10.95 -8.77 1.12
C LEU A 375 11.26 -8.69 2.63
N ALA A 376 10.29 -8.35 3.49
CA ALA A 376 10.53 -8.17 4.92
C ALA A 376 11.21 -9.37 5.60
N PRO A 377 10.75 -10.62 5.43
CA PRO A 377 11.40 -11.76 6.09
C PRO A 377 12.84 -11.98 5.61
N LEU A 378 13.12 -11.71 4.33
CA LEU A 378 14.47 -11.81 3.78
C LEU A 378 15.38 -10.73 4.37
N LEU A 379 14.90 -9.49 4.48
CA LEU A 379 15.66 -8.41 5.11
C LEU A 379 15.90 -8.71 6.60
N ALA A 380 14.90 -9.19 7.33
CA ALA A 380 15.04 -9.58 8.72
C ALA A 380 16.08 -10.69 8.92
N GLU A 381 16.01 -11.76 8.12
CA GLU A 381 17.00 -12.84 8.12
C GLU A 381 18.40 -12.33 7.79
N SER A 382 18.51 -11.38 6.87
CA SER A 382 19.79 -10.73 6.52
C SER A 382 20.41 -10.05 7.73
N LEU A 383 19.61 -9.26 8.45
CA LEU A 383 20.06 -8.57 9.65
C LEU A 383 20.46 -9.54 10.77
N VAL A 384 19.72 -10.64 10.95
CA VAL A 384 20.07 -11.69 11.92
C VAL A 384 21.44 -12.31 11.57
N ARG A 385 21.66 -12.69 10.31
CA ARG A 385 22.92 -13.31 9.87
C ARG A 385 24.10 -12.36 9.99
N ILE A 386 23.91 -11.09 9.63
CA ILE A 386 24.92 -10.05 9.78
C ILE A 386 25.30 -9.92 11.25
N ARG A 387 24.31 -9.80 12.15
CA ARG A 387 24.54 -9.76 13.59
C ARG A 387 25.32 -10.99 14.07
N ASP A 388 24.85 -12.19 13.74
CA ASP A 388 25.41 -13.43 14.29
C ASP A 388 26.84 -13.71 13.76
N LYS A 389 27.12 -13.45 12.48
CA LYS A 389 28.48 -13.62 11.92
C LYS A 389 29.46 -12.58 12.45
N LEU A 390 29.04 -11.33 12.56
CA LEU A 390 29.94 -10.26 12.97
C LEU A 390 30.28 -10.32 14.46
N VAL A 391 29.37 -10.83 15.31
CA VAL A 391 29.66 -11.13 16.72
C VAL A 391 30.79 -12.16 16.85
N LEU A 392 30.97 -13.05 15.86
CA LEU A 392 32.01 -14.08 15.88
C LEU A 392 33.37 -13.61 15.35
N LEU A 393 33.42 -12.59 14.49
CA LEU A 393 34.63 -12.25 13.72
C LEU A 393 35.55 -11.22 14.38
N ASP A 394 35.00 -10.13 14.94
CA ASP A 394 35.70 -9.10 15.75
C ASP A 394 34.67 -8.00 16.07
N ARG A 395 34.63 -7.50 17.32
CA ARG A 395 33.78 -6.36 17.71
C ARG A 395 34.04 -5.12 16.85
N ARG A 396 35.28 -4.88 16.41
CA ARG A 396 35.62 -3.75 15.53
C ARG A 396 35.00 -3.90 14.15
N LEU A 397 35.12 -5.08 13.55
CA LEU A 397 34.53 -5.38 12.24
C LEU A 397 33.00 -5.28 12.29
N TYR A 398 32.39 -5.75 13.39
CA TYR A 398 30.95 -5.57 13.64
C TYR A 398 30.53 -4.10 13.62
N MET A 399 31.22 -3.27 14.40
CA MET A 399 30.91 -1.84 14.48
C MET A 399 31.09 -1.15 13.12
N THR A 400 32.15 -1.47 12.38
CA THR A 400 32.37 -0.92 11.03
C THR A 400 31.25 -1.30 10.06
N ALA A 401 30.88 -2.58 10.01
CA ALA A 401 29.81 -3.05 9.13
C ALA A 401 28.44 -2.44 9.52
N LEU A 402 28.17 -2.30 10.81
CA LEU A 402 26.97 -1.64 11.30
C LEU A 402 26.95 -0.15 10.91
N ILE A 403 28.07 0.56 11.04
CA ILE A 403 28.18 1.97 10.63
C ILE A 403 27.94 2.12 9.12
N ILE A 404 28.56 1.28 8.29
CA ILE A 404 28.34 1.29 6.83
C ILE A 404 26.87 1.03 6.51
N TYR A 405 26.25 0.06 7.18
CA TYR A 405 24.83 -0.24 6.97
C TYR A 405 23.93 0.93 7.36
N LEU A 406 24.15 1.53 8.53
CA LEU A 406 23.40 2.71 8.98
C LEU A 406 23.59 3.90 8.04
N PHE A 407 24.79 4.07 7.49
CA PHE A 407 25.08 5.10 6.49
C PHE A 407 24.29 4.86 5.19
N ILE A 408 24.24 3.63 4.69
CA ILE A 408 23.42 3.27 3.52
C ILE A 408 21.93 3.53 3.79
N CYS A 409 21.45 3.21 4.99
CA CYS A 409 20.07 3.51 5.38
C CYS A 409 19.79 5.02 5.46
N ALA A 410 20.74 5.81 5.97
CA ALA A 410 20.62 7.26 6.01
C ALA A 410 20.56 7.86 4.60
N ILE A 411 21.39 7.38 3.67
CA ILE A 411 21.33 7.77 2.24
C ILE A 411 19.96 7.43 1.65
N ALA A 412 19.43 6.23 1.93
CA ALA A 412 18.12 5.83 1.42
C ALA A 412 17.00 6.76 1.89
N ILE A 413 17.01 7.12 3.19
CA ILE A 413 16.04 8.03 3.79
C ILE A 413 16.18 9.45 3.24
N ASP A 414 17.42 9.96 3.10
CA ASP A 414 17.68 11.27 2.50
C ASP A 414 17.18 11.33 1.05
N ALA A 415 17.43 10.29 0.27
CA ALA A 415 16.89 10.15 -1.08
C ALA A 415 15.35 10.18 -1.08
N GLN A 416 14.68 9.60 -0.07
CA GLN A 416 13.22 9.72 0.06
C GLN A 416 12.75 11.13 0.40
N PHE A 417 13.46 11.87 1.24
CA PHE A 417 13.12 13.27 1.53
C PHE A 417 13.24 14.14 0.28
N ASN A 418 14.26 13.92 -0.54
CA ASN A 418 14.42 14.59 -1.83
C ASN A 418 13.34 14.16 -2.83
N HIS A 419 12.86 12.90 -2.75
CA HIS A 419 11.82 12.37 -3.65
C HIS A 419 10.39 12.74 -3.27
N ILE A 420 10.11 13.02 -1.99
CA ILE A 420 8.79 13.50 -1.55
C ILE A 420 8.36 14.71 -2.37
N ARG A 421 9.33 15.52 -2.79
CA ARG A 421 9.12 16.65 -3.66
C ARG A 421 9.52 16.32 -5.09
N THR A 422 8.52 16.21 -5.95
CA THR A 422 8.78 16.10 -7.39
C THR A 422 9.12 17.45 -7.99
N VAL A 423 9.69 17.42 -9.20
CA VAL A 423 9.91 18.60 -10.05
C VAL A 423 8.62 19.39 -10.33
N PHE A 424 7.43 18.79 -10.14
CA PHE A 424 6.14 19.42 -10.42
C PHE A 424 5.50 20.12 -9.22
N GLN A 425 6.13 20.08 -8.05
CA GLN A 425 5.57 20.64 -6.81
C GLN A 425 6.22 21.98 -6.47
N GLU A 426 5.45 22.90 -5.90
CA GLU A 426 5.94 24.20 -5.44
C GLU A 426 7.12 24.01 -4.46
N GLU A 427 8.17 24.82 -4.61
CA GLU A 427 9.29 24.84 -3.67
C GLU A 427 8.85 25.45 -2.33
N LEU A 428 8.31 24.61 -1.45
CA LEU A 428 7.93 25.04 -0.10
C LEU A 428 9.17 25.28 0.79
N PRO A 429 9.16 26.24 1.73
CA PRO A 429 10.30 26.53 2.60
C PRO A 429 10.77 25.35 3.47
N SER A 430 9.88 24.39 3.75
CA SER A 430 10.18 23.18 4.55
C SER A 430 9.29 22.02 4.13
N VAL A 431 9.85 20.80 4.07
CA VAL A 431 9.08 19.57 3.80
C VAL A 431 8.02 19.32 4.88
N PHE A 432 8.22 19.93 6.05
CA PHE A 432 7.34 19.88 7.21
C PHE A 432 6.37 21.07 7.28
N CYS A 433 5.93 21.57 6.13
CA CYS A 433 5.00 22.73 6.06
C CYS A 433 3.66 22.47 6.77
N ASN A 434 3.26 21.21 6.94
CA ASN A 434 1.97 20.81 7.48
C ASN A 434 2.04 20.23 8.92
N VAL A 435 3.08 20.54 9.71
CA VAL A 435 3.21 20.05 11.10
C VAL A 435 2.03 20.46 11.99
N LYS A 436 1.57 21.72 11.92
CA LYS A 436 0.45 22.19 12.74
C LYS A 436 -0.87 21.52 12.36
N PRO A 437 -1.26 21.45 11.07
CA PRO A 437 -2.38 20.61 10.63
C PRO A 437 -2.23 19.15 11.05
N ALA A 438 -1.04 18.55 10.94
CA ALA A 438 -0.80 17.16 11.34
C ALA A 438 -1.10 16.92 12.82
N LEU A 439 -0.54 17.74 13.71
CA LEU A 439 -0.77 17.63 15.16
C LEU A 439 -2.27 17.67 15.48
N THR A 440 -3.02 18.56 14.85
CA THR A 440 -4.47 18.69 15.09
C THR A 440 -5.24 17.51 14.47
N ASN A 441 -5.08 17.29 13.17
CA ASN A 441 -5.91 16.38 12.39
C ASN A 441 -5.65 14.90 12.76
N CYS A 442 -4.40 14.51 13.00
CA CYS A 442 -4.07 13.14 13.42
C CYS A 442 -4.49 12.87 14.87
N THR A 443 -4.45 13.87 15.75
CA THR A 443 -4.98 13.72 17.13
C THR A 443 -6.48 13.50 17.10
N LEU A 444 -7.22 14.28 16.29
CA LEU A 444 -8.66 14.09 16.10
C LEU A 444 -8.98 12.71 15.54
N LEU A 445 -8.21 12.22 14.55
CA LEU A 445 -8.35 10.87 14.01
C LEU A 445 -8.16 9.80 15.09
N LEU A 446 -7.15 9.95 15.94
CA LEU A 446 -6.88 9.00 17.02
C LEU A 446 -8.00 9.00 18.07
N LEU A 447 -8.47 10.18 18.48
CA LEU A 447 -9.58 10.31 19.44
C LEU A 447 -10.85 9.66 18.90
N LEU A 448 -11.14 9.86 17.61
CA LEU A 448 -12.27 9.22 16.95
C LEU A 448 -12.12 7.69 16.91
N GLY A 449 -10.93 7.19 16.56
CA GLY A 449 -10.64 5.75 16.59
C GLY A 449 -10.80 5.13 17.98
N LEU A 450 -10.36 5.84 19.03
CA LEU A 450 -10.55 5.44 20.42
C LEU A 450 -12.03 5.42 20.82
N ALA A 451 -12.81 6.41 20.39
CA ALA A 451 -14.24 6.46 20.63
C ALA A 451 -14.96 5.25 19.97
N TYR A 452 -14.64 4.95 18.71
CA TYR A 452 -15.20 3.78 18.02
C TYR A 452 -14.81 2.46 18.69
N LEU A 453 -13.56 2.32 19.13
CA LEU A 453 -13.13 1.14 19.88
C LEU A 453 -13.90 1.00 21.20
N GLY A 454 -14.10 2.11 21.93
CA GLY A 454 -14.91 2.15 23.15
C GLY A 454 -16.34 1.66 22.92
N ILE A 455 -16.99 2.12 21.84
CA ILE A 455 -18.34 1.69 21.45
C ILE A 455 -18.36 0.19 21.14
N LEU A 456 -17.41 -0.31 20.33
CA LEU A 456 -17.34 -1.73 19.99
C LEU A 456 -17.15 -2.63 21.23
N LEU A 457 -16.28 -2.21 22.16
CA LEU A 457 -16.07 -2.93 23.41
C LEU A 457 -17.32 -2.92 24.31
N ALA A 458 -18.02 -1.79 24.38
CA ALA A 458 -19.27 -1.67 25.11
C ALA A 458 -20.35 -2.60 24.53
N VAL A 459 -20.52 -2.63 23.21
CA VAL A 459 -21.46 -3.52 22.52
C VAL A 459 -21.09 -4.99 22.72
N ALA A 460 -19.81 -5.35 22.60
CA ALA A 460 -19.35 -6.72 22.82
C ALA A 460 -19.61 -7.18 24.27
N ASN A 461 -19.36 -6.30 25.25
CA ASN A 461 -19.65 -6.60 26.66
C ASN A 461 -21.16 -6.75 26.90
N TYR A 462 -21.98 -5.86 26.32
CA TYR A 462 -23.43 -5.96 26.39
C TYR A 462 -23.95 -7.30 25.86
N ILE A 463 -23.50 -7.73 24.68
CA ILE A 463 -23.87 -9.03 24.09
C ILE A 463 -23.47 -10.19 25.01
N LYS A 464 -22.29 -10.12 25.64
CA LYS A 464 -21.83 -11.13 26.59
C LYS A 464 -22.72 -11.20 27.84
N VAL A 465 -23.14 -10.05 28.37
CA VAL A 465 -24.04 -9.96 29.53
C VAL A 465 -25.42 -10.52 29.20
N VAL A 466 -25.99 -10.19 28.03
CA VAL A 466 -27.31 -10.71 27.60
C VAL A 466 -27.27 -12.23 27.46
N LYS A 467 -26.27 -12.79 26.76
CA LYS A 467 -26.13 -14.24 26.59
C LYS A 467 -25.99 -14.99 27.92
N ASN A 468 -25.36 -14.39 28.93
CA ASN A 468 -25.21 -15.00 30.25
C ASN A 468 -26.50 -14.98 31.08
N LYS A 469 -27.45 -14.08 30.79
CA LYS A 469 -28.76 -14.05 31.47
C LYS A 469 -29.69 -15.12 30.91
N ASP A 470 -29.68 -15.32 29.59
CA ASP A 470 -30.56 -16.30 28.93
C ASP A 470 -30.21 -17.76 29.23
N CYS A 471 -28.98 -18.05 29.69
CA CYS A 471 -28.58 -19.40 30.10
C CYS A 471 -28.89 -19.74 31.58
N LYS A 472 -29.57 -18.85 32.32
CA LYS A 472 -29.93 -19.06 33.74
C LYS A 472 -31.44 -19.24 33.98
N VAL A 473 -32.22 -19.38 32.90
CA VAL A 473 -33.64 -19.77 32.90
C VAL A 473 -33.71 -21.16 32.32
#